data_AF-A0A2E5U7Z4-F1
#
_entry.id   AF-A0A2E5U7Z4-F1
#
_cell.length_a   1.000
_cell.length_b   1.000
_cell.length_c   1.000
_cell.angle_alpha   90.00
_cell.angle_beta   90.00
_cell.angle_gamma   90.00
#
_symmetry.space_group_name_H-M   'P 1'
#
loop_
_entity.id
_entity.type
_entity.pdbx_description
1 polymer ?
#
loop_
_entity_poly.entity_id
_entity_poly.type
_entity_poly.pdbx_seq_one_letter_code
_entity_poly.pdbx_strand_id
1 'polypeptide(L)' 'MVVFVGLGNPGNEYSNTKHNAGYWIINELAKRWTCNFNPGKENYVF' A
#
# COMPACT_ATOMS: atom_id res chain seq x y z
N MET A 1 -18.69 4.10 7.37
CA MET A 1 -17.47 4.56 6.67
C MET A 1 -16.79 3.35 6.06
N VAL A 2 -16.32 3.44 4.82
CA VAL A 2 -15.64 2.34 4.12
C VAL A 2 -14.15 2.64 4.06
N VAL A 3 -13.31 1.63 4.32
CA VAL A 3 -11.84 1.74 4.27
C VAL A 3 -11.30 0.57 3.44
N PHE A 4 -10.31 0.86 2.61
CA PHE A 4 -9.54 -0.15 1.87
C PHE A 4 -8.16 -0.29 2.52
N VAL A 5 -7.78 -1.51 2.87
CA VAL A 5 -6.51 -1.81 3.56
C VAL A 5 -5.76 -2.89 2.79
N GLY A 6 -4.49 -2.65 2.49
CA GLY A 6 -3.59 -3.62 1.86
C GLY A 6 -2.58 -4.13 2.87
N LEU A 7 -2.64 -5.40 3.23
CA LEU A 7 -1.64 -6.03 4.12
C LEU A 7 -0.39 -6.43 3.33
N GLY A 8 0.77 -6.35 3.99
CA GLY A 8 2.06 -6.71 3.43
C GLY A 8 3.21 -6.32 4.36
N ASN A 9 4.45 -6.59 3.93
CA ASN A 9 5.65 -6.18 4.64
C ASN A 9 6.34 -4.99 3.95
N PRO A 10 6.84 -3.99 4.70
CA PRO A 10 7.62 -2.88 4.14
C PRO A 10 9.03 -3.33 3.76
N GLY A 11 9.62 -2.74 2.72
CA GLY A 11 10.95 -3.06 2.23
C GLY A 11 10.93 -3.63 0.80
N ASN A 12 11.97 -3.32 0.02
CA ASN A 12 12.03 -3.71 -1.40
C ASN A 12 12.18 -5.23 -1.57
N GLU A 13 12.78 -5.90 -0.59
CA GLU A 13 12.95 -7.36 -0.53
C GLU A 13 11.63 -8.13 -0.49
N TYR A 14 10.54 -7.51 0.00
CA TYR A 14 9.22 -8.14 0.07
C TYR A 14 8.31 -7.78 -1.11
N SER A 15 8.72 -6.84 -1.96
CA SER A 15 7.89 -6.25 -3.02
C SER A 15 7.28 -7.28 -3.98
N ASN A 16 7.99 -8.38 -4.25
CA ASN A 16 7.55 -9.44 -5.18
C ASN A 16 7.12 -10.74 -4.48
N THR A 17 6.84 -10.69 -3.16
CA THR A 17 6.30 -11.84 -2.44
C THR A 17 4.77 -11.86 -2.52
N LYS A 18 4.15 -13.05 -2.61
CA LYS A 18 2.69 -13.19 -2.61
C LYS A 18 2.03 -12.60 -1.34
N HIS A 19 2.78 -12.50 -0.25
CA HIS A 19 2.32 -11.88 1.00
C HIS A 19 2.00 -10.39 0.83
N ASN A 20 2.62 -9.72 -0.15
CA ASN A 20 2.40 -8.30 -0.46
C ASN A 20 1.32 -8.06 -1.50
N ALA A 21 0.48 -9.05 -1.82
CA ALA A 21 -0.63 -8.89 -2.76
C ALA A 21 -1.58 -7.73 -2.36
N GLY A 22 -1.77 -7.49 -1.06
CA GLY A 22 -2.54 -6.34 -0.57
C GLY A 22 -1.94 -4.99 -1.00
N TYR A 23 -0.63 -4.83 -0.89
CA TYR A 23 0.09 -3.63 -1.35
C TYR A 23 -0.05 -3.44 -2.87
N TRP A 24 0.02 -4.53 -3.65
CA TRP A 24 -0.16 -4.46 -5.11
C TRP A 24 -1.53 -3.90 -5.49
N ILE A 25 -2.59 -4.38 -4.82
CA ILE A 25 -3.96 -3.96 -5.07
C ILE A 25 -4.16 -2.49 -4.70
N ILE A 26 -3.68 -2.05 -3.54
CA ILE A 26 -3.81 -0.65 -3.09
C ILE A 26 -3.05 0.30 -3.99
N ASN A 27 -1.84 -0.07 -4.43
CA ASN A 27 -1.07 0.72 -5.39
C ASN A 27 -1.79 0.85 -6.74
N GLU A 28 -2.37 -0.23 -7.25
CA GLU A 28 -3.12 -0.21 -8.51
C GLU A 28 -4.42 0.60 -8.38
N LEU A 29 -5.10 0.51 -7.23
CA LEU A 29 -6.28 1.31 -6.93
C LEU A 29 -5.95 2.81 -6.95
N ALA A 30 -4.85 3.19 -6.30
CA ALA A 30 -4.41 4.58 -6.24
C ALA A 30 -4.08 5.13 -7.64
N LYS A 31 -3.42 4.34 -8.49
CA LYS A 31 -3.17 4.70 -9.89
C LYS A 31 -4.46 4.94 -10.67
N ARG A 32 -5.42 4.01 -10.57
CA ARG A 32 -6.72 4.11 -11.27
C ARG A 32 -7.56 5.29 -10.81
N TRP A 33 -7.44 5.65 -9.53
CA TRP A 33 -8.18 6.78 -8.95
C TRP A 33 -7.42 8.10 -9.02
N THR A 34 -6.21 8.11 -9.59
CA THR A 34 -5.35 9.29 -9.69
C THR A 34 -5.13 9.95 -8.32
N CYS A 35 -4.91 9.14 -7.29
CA CYS A 35 -4.58 9.60 -5.95
C CYS A 35 -3.14 9.24 -5.55
N ASN A 36 -2.55 10.08 -4.70
CA ASN A 36 -1.20 9.87 -4.18
C ASN A 36 -1.27 9.48 -2.70
N PHE A 37 -0.36 8.61 -2.28
CA PHE A 37 -0.17 8.32 -0.86
C PHE A 37 0.40 9.53 -0.15
N ASN A 38 -0.15 9.83 1.02
CA ASN A 38 0.43 10.79 1.94
C ASN A 38 1.01 10.02 3.13
N PRO A 39 2.24 10.34 3.58
CA PRO A 39 2.80 9.72 4.76
C PRO A 39 1.85 9.91 5.95
N GLY A 40 1.67 8.84 6.72
CA GLY A 40 1.03 8.96 8.02
C GLY A 40 1.90 9.78 8.98
N LYS A 41 1.35 10.14 10.15
CA LYS A 41 2.11 10.87 11.17
C LYS A 41 3.11 9.92 11.86
N GLU A 42 4.31 10.39 12.18
CA GLU A 42 5.31 9.62 12.92
C GLU A 42 5.82 8.38 12.15
N ASN A 43 5.77 7.18 12.74
CA ASN A 43 6.44 5.98 12.22
C ASN A 43 5.66 5.26 11.10
N TYR A 44 4.62 5.87 10.52
CA TYR A 44 3.88 5.26 9.42
C TYR A 44 4.60 5.50 8.09
N VAL A 45 5.09 4.40 7.52
CA VAL A 45 5.75 4.37 6.21
C VAL A 45 4.69 4.25 5.11
N PHE A 46 4.98 4.88 3.97
CA PHE A 46 4.13 5.19 2.80
C PHE A 46 3.10 4.13 2.39
#